data_AF-A0A8T2FBR9-F1
#
_entry.id   AF-A0A8T2FBR9-F1
#
_cell.length_a   1.000
_cell.length_b   1.000
_cell.length_c   1.000
_cell.angle_alpha   90.00
_cell.angle_beta   90.00
_cell.angle_gamma   90.00
#
_symmetry.space_group_name_H-M   'P 1'
#
loop_
_entity.id
_entity.type
_entity.pdbx_description
1 polymer ?
#
loop_
_entity_poly.entity_id
_entity_poly.type
_entity_poly.pdbx_seq_one_letter_code
_entity_poly.pdbx_strand_id
1 'polypeptide(L)'
;MESMSMNHRVVRHCHNKKLQQSRYSPYSKENIISTIEKEMQKDEAIRLGVELSLFVAETMVLLSDNLRSMLLFCLWVLTNAECTYFTDPVVGRLHCVMLYVLETYIKPKNGVYLADVKSNQWEVFVKSCKSFVFGIRELDRIVLILGKRESSSCEVVKTSDFEHCNQELKKLEETLRSAKDVSSREK
;
A
#
# COMPACT_ATOMS: atom_id res chain seq x y z
N MET A 1 62.50 26.21 -55.50
CA MET A 1 61.93 24.86 -55.30
C MET A 1 62.07 24.56 -53.82
N GLU A 2 61.09 24.99 -53.04
CA GLU A 2 61.00 24.72 -51.59
C GLU A 2 59.71 23.93 -51.40
N SER A 3 59.85 22.63 -51.13
CA SER A 3 58.73 21.74 -50.88
C SER A 3 58.30 21.84 -49.42
N MET A 4 57.16 22.49 -49.16
CA MET A 4 56.49 22.44 -47.86
C MET A 4 55.99 21.02 -47.59
N SER A 5 56.60 20.34 -46.61
CA SER A 5 56.13 19.05 -46.09
C SER A 5 55.14 19.30 -44.95
N MET A 6 53.84 19.24 -45.25
CA MET A 6 52.79 19.24 -44.22
C MET A 6 52.62 17.84 -43.64
N ASN A 7 53.36 17.53 -42.58
CA ASN A 7 53.07 16.38 -41.73
C ASN A 7 51.96 16.75 -40.73
N HIS A 8 50.70 16.61 -41.12
CA HIS A 8 49.57 16.69 -40.21
C HIS A 8 49.52 15.44 -39.30
N ARG A 9 50.38 15.42 -38.28
CA ARG A 9 50.20 14.50 -37.15
C ARG A 9 49.07 15.05 -36.30
N VAL A 10 47.87 14.49 -36.45
CA VAL A 10 46.80 14.65 -35.48
C VAL A 10 47.26 13.96 -34.20
N VAL A 11 47.92 14.71 -33.33
CA VAL A 11 48.19 14.29 -31.95
C VAL A 11 46.83 14.20 -31.27
N ARG A 12 46.26 12.99 -31.19
CA ARG A 12 45.17 12.73 -30.24
C ARG A 12 45.79 12.85 -28.86
N HIS A 13 45.67 14.04 -28.27
CA HIS A 13 45.80 14.21 -26.84
C HIS A 13 44.70 13.38 -26.18
N CYS A 14 44.98 12.10 -25.94
CA CYS A 14 44.22 11.30 -24.98
C CYS A 14 44.49 11.92 -23.60
N HIS A 15 43.75 12.98 -23.28
CA HIS A 15 43.62 13.43 -21.91
C HIS A 15 43.13 12.22 -21.10
N ASN A 16 43.91 11.82 -20.09
CA ASN A 16 43.51 10.95 -19.00
C ASN A 16 42.41 11.60 -18.15
N LYS A 17 41.35 12.09 -18.78
CA LYS A 17 40.09 12.37 -18.11
C LYS A 17 39.45 11.00 -17.94
N LYS A 18 39.44 10.47 -16.71
CA LYS A 18 38.49 9.43 -16.31
C LYS A 18 37.14 9.84 -16.91
N LEU A 19 36.71 9.12 -17.96
CA LEU A 19 35.38 9.33 -18.53
C LEU A 19 34.41 9.10 -17.38
N GLN A 20 33.68 10.15 -16.99
CA GLN A 20 32.53 9.96 -16.11
C GLN A 20 31.65 8.90 -16.76
N GLN A 21 31.29 7.86 -16.00
CA GLN A 21 30.33 6.83 -16.40
C GLN A 21 28.95 7.49 -16.55
N SER A 22 28.74 8.32 -17.57
CA SER A 22 27.47 8.99 -17.82
C SER A 22 26.71 8.37 -18.99
N ARG A 23 27.11 7.17 -19.45
CA ARG A 23 26.29 6.40 -20.39
C ARG A 23 25.34 5.52 -19.59
N TYR A 24 24.19 6.09 -19.26
CA TYR A 24 23.03 5.35 -18.77
C TYR A 24 22.64 4.33 -19.84
N SER A 25 22.95 3.05 -19.60
CA SER A 25 22.51 1.95 -20.45
C SER A 25 21.33 1.26 -19.75
N PRO A 26 20.14 1.22 -20.36
CA PRO A 26 18.98 0.55 -19.77
C PRO A 26 19.18 -0.97 -19.60
N TYR A 27 20.22 -1.56 -20.20
CA TYR A 27 20.52 -2.98 -20.15
C TYR A 27 21.72 -3.34 -19.24
N SER A 28 22.10 -2.47 -18.30
CA SER A 28 23.09 -2.87 -17.29
C SER A 28 22.52 -3.98 -16.41
N LYS A 29 23.34 -4.96 -16.01
CA LYS A 29 22.90 -6.06 -15.14
C LYS A 29 22.27 -5.57 -13.83
N GLU A 30 22.82 -4.48 -13.29
CA GLU A 30 22.33 -3.82 -12.07
C GLU A 30 20.92 -3.24 -12.27
N ASN A 31 20.66 -2.59 -13.41
CA ASN A 31 19.33 -2.07 -13.73
C ASN A 31 18.31 -3.20 -13.88
N ILE A 32 18.69 -4.32 -14.51
CA ILE A 32 17.80 -5.48 -14.69
C ILE A 32 17.43 -6.10 -13.33
N ILE A 33 18.41 -6.31 -12.44
CA ILE A 33 18.17 -6.87 -11.09
C ILE A 33 17.24 -5.95 -10.30
N SER A 34 17.52 -4.64 -10.30
CA SER A 34 16.69 -3.66 -9.57
C SER A 34 15.24 -3.58 -10.10
N THR A 35 15.05 -3.81 -11.41
CA THR A 35 13.72 -3.86 -12.02
C THR A 35 12.96 -5.09 -11.57
N ILE A 36 13.61 -6.26 -11.56
CA ILE A 36 13.02 -7.52 -11.07
C ILE A 36 12.63 -7.38 -9.59
N GLU A 37 13.51 -6.84 -8.77
CA GLU A 37 13.24 -6.60 -7.34
C GLU A 37 12.03 -5.68 -7.14
N LYS A 38 11.93 -4.59 -7.91
CA LYS A 38 10.78 -3.68 -7.86
C LYS A 38 9.46 -4.37 -8.25
N GLU A 39 9.46 -5.24 -9.26
CA GLU A 39 8.26 -6.00 -9.62
C GLU A 39 7.86 -6.97 -8.51
N MET A 40 8.83 -7.69 -7.90
CA MET A 40 8.55 -8.54 -6.73
C MET A 40 7.94 -7.75 -5.57
N GLN A 41 8.43 -6.52 -5.33
CA GLN A 41 7.87 -5.64 -4.31
C GLN A 41 6.46 -5.15 -4.64
N LYS A 42 6.13 -4.96 -5.92
CA LYS A 42 4.76 -4.64 -6.35
C LYS A 42 3.82 -5.81 -6.10
N ASP A 43 4.23 -7.04 -6.43
CA ASP A 43 3.44 -8.24 -6.17
C ASP A 43 3.17 -8.40 -4.66
N GLU A 44 4.18 -8.15 -3.83
CA GLU A 44 4.04 -8.18 -2.38
C GLU A 44 3.11 -7.06 -1.86
N ALA A 45 3.22 -5.84 -2.39
CA ALA A 45 2.31 -4.74 -2.04
C ALA A 45 0.86 -5.05 -2.45
N ILE A 46 0.66 -5.72 -3.58
CA ILE A 46 -0.67 -6.19 -4.02
C ILE A 46 -1.20 -7.23 -3.02
N ARG A 47 -0.38 -8.20 -2.63
CA ARG A 47 -0.75 -9.25 -1.65
C ARG A 47 -1.24 -8.62 -0.34
N LEU A 48 -0.45 -7.71 0.23
CA LEU A 48 -0.79 -7.00 1.48
C LEU A 48 -2.04 -6.11 1.32
N GLY A 49 -2.20 -5.46 0.16
CA GLY A 49 -3.38 -4.64 -0.12
C GLY A 49 -4.67 -5.45 -0.22
N VAL A 50 -4.61 -6.66 -0.79
CA VAL A 50 -5.75 -7.60 -0.81
C VAL A 50 -6.09 -8.03 0.61
N GLU A 51 -5.10 -8.38 1.42
CA GLU A 51 -5.29 -8.82 2.80
C GLU A 51 -5.92 -7.72 3.67
N LEU A 52 -5.40 -6.49 3.59
CA LEU A 52 -5.99 -5.33 4.25
C LEU A 52 -7.45 -5.10 3.82
N SER A 53 -7.75 -5.24 2.53
CA SER A 53 -9.10 -5.09 2.00
C SER A 53 -10.05 -6.14 2.55
N LEU A 54 -9.60 -7.38 2.70
CA LEU A 54 -10.38 -8.46 3.32
C LEU A 54 -10.68 -8.15 4.79
N PHE A 55 -9.72 -7.65 5.56
CA PHE A 55 -9.95 -7.28 6.95
C PHE A 55 -10.91 -6.10 7.11
N VAL A 56 -10.85 -5.11 6.21
CA VAL A 56 -11.85 -4.02 6.19
C VAL A 56 -13.23 -4.59 5.92
N ALA A 57 -13.38 -5.45 4.91
CA ALA A 57 -14.66 -6.09 4.59
C ALA A 57 -15.19 -6.95 5.75
N GLU A 58 -14.32 -7.76 6.38
CA GLU A 58 -14.68 -8.60 7.52
C GLU A 58 -15.13 -7.76 8.71
N THR A 59 -14.42 -6.65 9.00
CA THR A 59 -14.80 -5.73 10.09
C THR A 59 -16.14 -5.07 9.81
N MET A 60 -16.42 -4.66 8.57
CA MET A 60 -17.73 -4.10 8.21
C MET A 60 -18.86 -5.11 8.42
N VAL A 61 -18.64 -6.37 8.07
CA VAL A 61 -19.61 -7.46 8.30
C VAL A 61 -19.78 -7.70 9.80
N LEU A 62 -18.70 -7.72 10.57
CA LEU A 62 -18.75 -7.90 12.03
C LEU A 62 -19.52 -6.77 12.73
N LEU A 63 -19.38 -5.53 12.24
CA LEU A 63 -20.08 -4.36 12.78
C LEU A 63 -21.48 -4.18 12.19
N SER A 64 -21.90 -4.99 11.21
CA SER A 64 -23.14 -4.78 10.44
C SER A 64 -24.42 -4.86 11.29
N ASP A 65 -24.38 -5.56 12.44
CA ASP A 65 -25.47 -5.61 13.41
C ASP A 65 -25.80 -4.21 13.99
N ASN A 66 -24.80 -3.31 14.06
CA ASN A 66 -24.97 -1.92 14.46
C ASN A 66 -24.48 -0.99 13.34
N LEU A 67 -25.41 -0.55 12.49
CA LEU A 67 -25.10 0.32 11.34
C LEU A 67 -24.34 1.58 11.75
N ARG A 68 -24.65 2.17 12.91
CA ARG A 68 -23.94 3.36 13.38
C ARG A 68 -22.46 3.06 13.61
N SER A 69 -22.15 1.97 14.30
CA SER A 69 -20.77 1.52 14.51
C SER A 69 -20.05 1.22 13.20
N MET A 70 -20.71 0.53 12.29
CA MET A 70 -20.15 0.22 10.97
C MET A 70 -19.90 1.47 10.12
N LEU A 71 -20.83 2.42 10.08
CA LEU A 71 -20.66 3.68 9.35
C LEU A 71 -19.56 4.55 9.98
N LEU A 72 -19.44 4.57 11.31
CA LEU A 72 -18.34 5.24 12.00
C LEU A 72 -17.00 4.59 11.66
N PHE A 73 -16.92 3.27 11.58
CA PHE A 73 -15.73 2.56 11.10
C PHE A 73 -15.37 2.98 9.68
N CYS A 74 -16.33 2.99 8.75
CA CYS A 74 -16.08 3.39 7.36
C CYS A 74 -15.57 4.84 7.28
N LEU A 75 -16.26 5.78 7.95
CA LEU A 75 -15.82 7.17 8.02
C LEU A 75 -14.41 7.26 8.61
N TRP A 76 -14.16 6.51 9.67
CA TRP A 76 -12.87 6.50 10.34
C TRP A 76 -11.74 6.03 9.42
N VAL A 77 -11.93 4.96 8.64
CA VAL A 77 -10.94 4.50 7.65
C VAL A 77 -10.67 5.57 6.59
N LEU A 78 -11.70 6.32 6.19
CA LEU A 78 -11.56 7.39 5.18
C LEU A 78 -10.90 8.66 5.74
N THR A 79 -11.04 8.96 7.02
CA THR A 79 -10.56 10.23 7.61
C THR A 79 -9.26 10.12 8.41
N ASN A 80 -8.93 8.96 8.99
CA ASN A 80 -7.85 8.86 10.00
C ASN A 80 -6.47 8.50 9.44
N ALA A 81 -6.34 8.36 8.13
CA ALA A 81 -5.06 7.96 7.56
C ALA A 81 -4.02 9.11 7.51
N GLU A 82 -4.34 10.36 7.91
CA GLU A 82 -3.56 11.56 7.52
C GLU A 82 -3.33 11.69 6.00
N CYS A 83 -3.96 10.80 5.22
CA CYS A 83 -4.19 10.88 3.80
C CYS A 83 -5.03 12.12 3.55
N THR A 84 -4.34 13.21 3.23
CA THR A 84 -4.96 14.52 3.09
C THR A 84 -6.07 14.56 2.02
N TYR A 85 -6.14 13.56 1.12
CA TYR A 85 -7.15 13.48 0.07
C TYR A 85 -7.49 12.04 -0.36
N PHE A 86 -8.71 11.85 -0.88
CA PHE A 86 -9.18 10.65 -1.60
C PHE A 86 -8.33 10.26 -2.84
N THR A 87 -7.26 11.00 -3.11
CA THR A 87 -6.29 10.73 -4.17
C THR A 87 -5.27 9.67 -3.79
N ASP A 88 -5.21 9.30 -2.50
CA ASP A 88 -4.28 8.29 -2.03
C ASP A 88 -4.68 6.90 -2.54
N PRO A 89 -3.75 6.19 -3.22
CA PRO A 89 -4.08 5.02 -4.02
C PRO A 89 -4.65 3.86 -3.19
N VAL A 90 -4.30 3.76 -1.91
CA VAL A 90 -4.82 2.72 -1.02
C VAL A 90 -6.23 3.09 -0.51
N VAL A 91 -6.40 4.30 0.01
CA VAL A 91 -7.69 4.76 0.57
C VAL A 91 -8.79 4.75 -0.50
N GLY A 92 -8.47 5.20 -1.73
CA GLY A 92 -9.40 5.15 -2.85
C GLY A 92 -9.88 3.73 -3.17
N ARG A 93 -8.99 2.73 -3.11
CA ARG A 93 -9.37 1.32 -3.31
C ARG A 93 -10.18 0.77 -2.15
N LEU A 94 -9.82 1.11 -0.92
CA LEU A 94 -10.58 0.71 0.28
C LEU A 94 -12.00 1.29 0.25
N HIS A 95 -12.17 2.52 -0.22
CA HIS A 95 -13.50 3.10 -0.43
C HIS A 95 -14.37 2.26 -1.38
N CYS A 96 -13.80 1.78 -2.49
CA CYS A 96 -14.51 0.87 -3.40
C CYS A 96 -14.91 -0.44 -2.71
N VAL A 97 -14.03 -1.01 -1.88
CA VAL A 97 -14.33 -2.23 -1.09
C VAL A 97 -15.48 -1.96 -0.12
N MET A 98 -15.47 -0.82 0.57
CA MET A 98 -16.56 -0.47 1.49
C MET A 98 -17.89 -0.34 0.77
N LEU A 99 -17.93 0.38 -0.36
CA LEU A 99 -19.14 0.52 -1.17
C LEU A 99 -19.65 -0.85 -1.66
N TYR A 100 -18.74 -1.70 -2.14
CA TYR A 100 -19.08 -3.05 -2.56
C TYR A 100 -19.71 -3.88 -1.42
N VAL A 101 -19.15 -3.79 -0.22
CA VAL A 101 -19.66 -4.54 0.94
C VAL A 101 -21.03 -4.03 1.37
N LEU A 102 -21.21 -2.71 1.41
CA LEU A 102 -22.50 -2.08 1.72
C LEU A 102 -23.60 -2.51 0.75
N GLU A 103 -23.31 -2.45 -0.54
CA GLU A 103 -24.28 -2.77 -1.59
C GLU A 103 -24.61 -4.27 -1.64
N THR A 104 -23.61 -5.14 -1.44
CA THR A 104 -23.74 -6.58 -1.66
C THR A 104 -24.23 -7.32 -0.42
N TYR A 105 -23.66 -7.02 0.75
CA TYR A 105 -23.87 -7.81 1.97
C TYR A 105 -24.77 -7.13 2.99
N ILE A 106 -24.79 -5.80 3.03
CA ILE A 106 -25.46 -5.02 4.09
C ILE A 106 -26.78 -4.41 3.61
N LYS A 107 -27.14 -4.64 2.34
CA LYS A 107 -28.36 -4.14 1.70
C LYS A 107 -29.56 -4.22 2.66
N PRO A 108 -30.21 -3.08 2.99
CA PRO A 108 -31.21 -3.03 4.05
C PRO A 108 -32.43 -3.83 3.59
N LYS A 109 -32.65 -5.00 4.21
CA LYS A 109 -33.78 -5.85 3.85
C LYS A 109 -35.13 -5.30 4.33
N ASN A 110 -35.14 -4.40 5.31
CA ASN A 110 -36.28 -3.58 5.77
C ASN A 110 -35.70 -2.48 6.67
N GLY A 111 -35.88 -1.21 6.32
CA GLY A 111 -35.11 -0.04 6.80
C GLY A 111 -35.18 0.36 8.29
N VAL A 112 -35.13 -0.58 9.24
CA VAL A 112 -35.06 -0.25 10.67
C VAL A 112 -33.82 -0.87 11.29
N TYR A 113 -32.76 -0.07 11.40
CA TYR A 113 -31.57 -0.41 12.17
C TYR A 113 -31.80 -0.02 13.64
N LEU A 114 -31.61 -0.96 14.56
CA LEU A 114 -31.75 -0.69 16.00
C LEU A 114 -30.57 0.18 16.45
N ALA A 115 -30.90 1.40 16.88
CA ALA A 115 -29.92 2.43 17.20
C ALA A 115 -29.15 2.21 18.52
N ASP A 116 -29.54 1.24 19.35
CA ASP A 116 -29.22 1.28 20.78
C ASP A 116 -28.71 -0.04 21.39
N VAL A 117 -28.28 -1.00 20.57
CA VAL A 117 -27.59 -2.19 21.09
C VAL A 117 -26.11 -1.88 21.23
N LYS A 118 -25.67 -1.72 22.48
CA LYS A 118 -24.26 -1.67 22.87
C LYS A 118 -23.61 -2.98 22.42
N SER A 119 -22.92 -2.98 21.27
CA SER A 119 -22.29 -4.19 20.76
C SER A 119 -20.89 -4.33 21.37
N ASN A 120 -20.61 -5.49 21.95
CA ASN A 120 -19.26 -5.89 22.38
C ASN A 120 -18.25 -5.81 21.20
N GLN A 121 -18.77 -5.83 19.96
CA GLN A 121 -18.01 -5.69 18.72
C GLN A 121 -17.40 -4.30 18.49
N TRP A 122 -17.94 -3.23 19.09
CA TRP A 122 -17.30 -1.90 19.02
C TRP A 122 -15.94 -1.87 19.73
N GLU A 123 -15.78 -2.65 20.79
CA GLU A 123 -14.52 -2.75 21.52
C GLU A 123 -13.41 -3.40 20.65
N VAL A 124 -13.80 -4.33 19.79
CA VAL A 124 -12.91 -4.97 18.80
C VAL A 124 -12.42 -3.93 17.80
N PHE A 125 -13.31 -3.07 17.31
CA PHE A 125 -12.92 -1.93 16.47
C PHE A 125 -11.92 -1.03 17.19
N VAL A 126 -12.19 -0.62 18.43
CA VAL A 126 -11.30 0.26 19.20
C VAL A 126 -9.91 -0.36 19.38
N LYS A 127 -9.82 -1.68 19.61
CA LYS A 127 -8.55 -2.41 19.73
C LYS A 127 -7.78 -2.48 18.41
N SER A 128 -8.48 -2.69 17.30
CA SER A 128 -7.89 -2.85 15.96
C SER A 128 -7.56 -1.53 15.26
N CYS A 129 -8.12 -0.39 15.71
CA CYS A 129 -7.89 0.94 15.13
C CYS A 129 -6.41 1.23 14.84
N LYS A 130 -5.52 1.02 15.81
CA LYS A 130 -4.09 1.37 15.63
C LYS A 130 -3.45 0.58 14.50
N SER A 131 -3.71 -0.72 14.41
CA SER A 131 -3.16 -1.58 13.37
C SER A 131 -3.74 -1.26 11.99
N PHE A 132 -5.01 -0.83 11.90
CA PHE A 132 -5.58 -0.32 10.65
C PHE A 132 -4.91 0.97 10.18
N VAL A 133 -4.76 2.00 11.04
CA VAL A 133 -4.10 3.26 10.65
C VAL A 133 -2.71 2.98 10.13
N PHE A 134 -1.97 2.14 10.87
CA PHE A 134 -0.60 1.83 10.53
C PHE A 134 -0.51 1.06 9.20
N GLY A 135 -1.32 0.01 9.03
CA GLY A 135 -1.35 -0.77 7.79
C GLY A 135 -1.73 0.06 6.57
N ILE A 136 -2.71 0.97 6.70
CA ILE A 136 -3.11 1.86 5.61
C ILE A 136 -1.97 2.83 5.26
N ARG A 137 -1.38 3.49 6.26
CA ARG A 137 -0.33 4.50 6.04
C ARG A 137 0.93 3.89 5.42
N GLU A 138 1.39 2.76 5.93
CA GLU A 138 2.58 2.11 5.38
C GLU A 138 2.32 1.58 3.98
N LEU A 139 1.16 0.94 3.74
CA LEU A 139 0.86 0.45 2.41
C LEU A 139 0.74 1.60 1.40
N ASP A 140 0.15 2.72 1.78
CA ASP A 140 0.04 3.89 0.91
C ASP A 140 1.42 4.47 0.56
N ARG A 141 2.32 4.55 1.54
CA ARG A 141 3.72 4.92 1.35
C ARG A 141 4.46 3.96 0.42
N ILE A 142 4.28 2.64 0.59
CA ILE A 142 4.87 1.61 -0.27
C ILE A 142 4.38 1.78 -1.71
N VAL A 143 3.07 1.92 -1.90
CA VAL A 143 2.46 2.09 -3.23
C VAL A 143 2.93 3.39 -3.88
N LEU A 144 3.09 4.47 -3.12
CA LEU A 144 3.59 5.74 -3.62
C LEU A 144 5.06 5.65 -4.07
N ILE A 145 5.92 4.96 -3.31
CA ILE A 145 7.32 4.72 -3.69
C ILE A 145 7.39 3.88 -4.96
N LEU A 146 6.66 2.76 -5.01
CA LEU A 146 6.66 1.84 -6.15
C LEU A 146 6.00 2.45 -7.40
N GLY A 147 5.06 3.38 -7.21
CA GLY A 147 4.33 4.08 -8.26
C GLY A 147 5.10 5.19 -8.98
N LYS A 148 6.24 5.66 -8.44
CA LYS A 148 7.10 6.62 -9.15
C LYS A 148 7.62 6.02 -10.45
N ARG A 149 7.48 6.79 -11.55
CA ARG A 149 7.84 6.41 -12.93
C ARG A 149 9.34 6.11 -13.03
N GLU A 150 9.71 5.23 -13.97
CA GLU A 150 11.05 4.70 -14.25
C GLU A 150 12.19 5.73 -14.41
N SER A 151 11.88 7.02 -14.55
CA SER A 151 12.83 8.10 -14.85
C SER A 151 13.56 8.71 -13.65
N SER A 152 13.14 8.43 -12.42
CA SER A 152 13.89 8.81 -11.21
C SER A 152 14.30 7.54 -10.49
N SER A 153 15.61 7.35 -10.30
CA SER A 153 16.29 6.32 -9.48
C SER A 153 15.43 5.15 -9.02
N CYS A 154 15.82 3.91 -9.34
CA CYS A 154 15.19 2.68 -8.84
C CYS A 154 15.13 2.70 -7.30
N GLU A 155 14.07 3.28 -6.75
CA GLU A 155 13.86 3.46 -5.32
C GLU A 155 13.11 2.22 -4.87
N VAL A 156 13.90 1.29 -4.34
CA VAL A 156 13.44 0.03 -3.76
C VAL A 156 12.95 0.33 -2.35
N VAL A 157 11.79 -0.21 -1.98
CA VAL A 157 11.25 -0.08 -0.63
C VAL A 157 12.09 -0.92 0.33
N LYS A 158 12.31 -0.46 1.57
CA LYS A 158 13.07 -1.26 2.55
C LYS A 158 12.28 -2.51 2.92
N THR A 159 12.95 -3.65 3.02
CA THR A 159 12.32 -4.91 3.46
C THR A 159 11.67 -4.78 4.84
N SER A 160 12.24 -3.94 5.72
CA SER A 160 11.67 -3.63 7.03
C SER A 160 10.27 -3.03 6.98
N ASP A 161 9.95 -2.26 5.94
CA ASP A 161 8.64 -1.61 5.79
C ASP A 161 7.57 -2.67 5.47
N PHE A 162 7.91 -3.64 4.60
CA PHE A 162 7.06 -4.81 4.33
C PHE A 162 6.89 -5.72 5.55
N GLU A 163 7.99 -6.02 6.26
CA GLU A 163 7.95 -6.83 7.48
C GLU A 163 7.05 -6.21 8.54
N HIS A 164 7.16 -4.90 8.74
CA HIS A 164 6.34 -4.18 9.70
C HIS A 164 4.86 -4.15 9.26
N CYS A 165 4.58 -3.92 7.97
CA CYS A 165 3.21 -3.99 7.45
C CYS A 165 2.58 -5.37 7.71
N ASN A 166 3.32 -6.43 7.42
CA ASN A 166 2.87 -7.81 7.63
C ASN A 166 2.62 -8.12 9.13
N GLN A 167 3.45 -7.60 10.03
CA GLN A 167 3.24 -7.74 11.48
C GLN A 167 1.95 -7.08 11.96
N GLU A 168 1.63 -5.88 11.46
CA GLU A 168 0.39 -5.20 11.83
C GLU A 168 -0.85 -5.89 11.26
N LEU A 169 -0.77 -6.37 10.01
CA LEU A 169 -1.85 -7.17 9.41
C LEU A 169 -2.09 -8.48 10.19
N LYS A 170 -1.03 -9.14 10.66
CA LYS A 170 -1.15 -10.33 11.51
C LYS A 170 -1.83 -10.04 12.86
N LYS A 171 -1.48 -8.94 13.52
CA LYS A 171 -2.15 -8.51 14.77
C LYS A 171 -3.64 -8.25 14.52
N LEU A 172 -3.96 -7.66 13.37
CA LEU A 172 -5.32 -7.41 12.96
C LEU A 172 -6.09 -8.72 12.73
N GLU A 173 -5.48 -9.68 12.03
CA GLU A 173 -6.05 -11.02 11.84
C GLU A 173 -6.39 -11.70 13.18
N GLU A 174 -5.44 -11.71 14.12
CA GLU A 174 -5.61 -12.31 15.45
C GLU A 174 -6.75 -11.63 16.23
N THR A 175 -6.84 -10.30 16.15
CA THR A 175 -7.89 -9.51 16.80
C THR A 175 -9.27 -9.82 16.23
N LEU A 176 -9.39 -9.88 14.89
CA LEU A 176 -10.66 -10.17 14.21
C LEU A 176 -11.10 -11.62 14.45
N ARG A 177 -10.16 -12.57 14.44
CA ARG A 177 -10.45 -13.98 14.75
C ARG A 177 -11.01 -14.13 16.17
N SER A 178 -10.38 -13.49 17.16
CA SER A 178 -10.87 -13.51 18.54
C SER A 178 -12.28 -12.94 18.66
N ALA A 179 -12.61 -11.88 17.92
CA ALA A 179 -13.93 -11.27 17.94
C ALA A 179 -15.02 -12.15 17.33
N LYS A 180 -14.67 -12.87 16.26
CA LYS A 180 -15.57 -13.83 15.60
C LYS A 180 -15.92 -15.01 16.51
N ASP A 181 -14.94 -15.53 17.25
CA ASP A 181 -15.16 -16.61 18.22
C ASP A 181 -16.09 -16.19 19.35
N VAL A 182 -16.09 -14.90 19.74
CA VAL A 182 -17.03 -14.34 20.72
C VAL A 182 -18.43 -14.19 20.10
N SER A 183 -18.53 -13.65 18.88
CA SER A 183 -19.81 -13.48 18.19
C SER A 183 -20.54 -14.81 17.93
N SER A 184 -19.80 -15.91 17.77
CA SER A 184 -20.36 -17.24 17.50
C SER A 184 -20.91 -17.93 18.75
N ARG A 185 -20.54 -17.46 19.95
CA ARG A 185 -20.99 -18.02 21.23
C ARG A 185 -22.19 -17.29 21.83
N GLU A 186 -22.49 -16.07 21.35
CA GLU A 186 -23.61 -15.24 21.81
C GLU A 186 -24.87 -15.37 20.92
N LYS A 187 -24.80 -16.13 19.83
CA LYS A 187 -25.96 -16.48 18.98
C LYS A 187 -26.46 -17.88 19.28
#